data_AF-A0A1D7X9S2-F1
#
_entry.id   AF-A0A1D7X9S2-F1
#
_cell.length_a   1.000
_cell.length_b   1.000
_cell.length_c   1.000
_cell.angle_alpha   90.00
_cell.angle_beta   90.00
_cell.angle_gamma   90.00
#
_symmetry.space_group_name_H-M   'P 1'
#
loop_
_entity.id
_entity.type
_entity.pdbx_description
1 polymer ?
#
loop_
_entity_poly.entity_id
_entity_poly.type
_entity_poly.pdbx_seq_one_letter_code
_entity_poly.pdbx_strand_id
1 'polypeptide(L)'
;MGKSKLISFILSFFPGLGHFYLGLMNRGIAFMATFFGWMALVILASVITGFNGFIALLILLPLIWLYSLFDAVQLCGRLQSGETVSDSSPLAELSESLVNGYKSRLWALLFSIIPGAGHMYLGWQQRGLGFMSTFFLAMFLMEWLRLSLFFFMLPVIWLYSFFDVMQLVSNDISVPASEGSFSTWLLERQRWVGLVLIGLGILIIFDRMVVPYLSYELINFIKTGFIAAIFIGGGLRLALGSKIDLPATEEKTGVSSDNELMEGERCNHRENP
;
A
#
# COMPACT_ATOMS: atom_id res chain seq x y z
N MET A 1 14.54 -32.32 24.98
CA MET A 1 15.09 -31.21 25.79
C MET A 1 14.55 -29.90 25.24
N GLY A 2 13.75 -29.17 26.02
CA GLY A 2 13.14 -27.92 25.56
C GLY A 2 14.21 -26.85 25.31
N LYS A 3 14.32 -26.37 24.08
CA LYS A 3 15.21 -25.24 23.73
C LYS A 3 14.75 -24.00 24.48
N SER A 4 15.65 -23.22 25.07
CA SER A 4 15.24 -22.05 25.88
C SER A 4 15.21 -20.76 25.05
N LYS A 5 14.19 -19.91 25.28
CA LYS A 5 14.05 -18.61 24.60
C LYS A 5 15.22 -17.67 24.89
N LEU A 6 15.76 -17.74 26.11
CA LEU A 6 16.88 -16.89 26.55
C LEU A 6 18.17 -17.24 25.81
N ILE A 7 18.48 -18.52 25.61
CA ILE A 7 19.64 -18.94 24.82
C ILE A 7 19.46 -18.54 23.36
N SER A 8 18.26 -18.74 22.79
CA SER A 8 17.98 -18.30 21.42
C SER A 8 18.15 -16.78 21.25
N PHE A 9 17.70 -15.98 22.22
CA PHE A 9 17.85 -14.52 22.20
C PHE A 9 19.32 -14.09 22.29
N ILE A 10 20.09 -14.68 23.21
CA ILE A 10 21.53 -14.38 23.35
C ILE A 10 22.29 -14.75 22.07
N LEU A 11 21.98 -15.91 21.49
CA LEU A 11 22.67 -16.39 20.29
C LEU A 11 22.30 -15.58 19.04
N SER A 12 21.07 -15.05 18.97
CA SER A 12 20.62 -14.13 17.92
C SER A 12 21.32 -12.77 17.94
N PHE A 13 22.15 -12.48 18.95
CA PHE A 13 23.01 -11.29 18.89
C PHE A 13 23.95 -11.33 17.69
N PHE A 14 24.34 -12.52 17.23
CA PHE A 14 24.89 -12.69 15.89
C PHE A 14 23.78 -13.08 14.91
N PRO A 15 23.67 -12.40 13.75
CA PRO A 15 22.60 -12.68 12.79
C PRO A 15 22.65 -14.14 12.32
N GLY A 16 21.51 -14.82 12.34
CA GLY A 16 21.34 -16.22 11.92
C GLY A 16 21.75 -17.31 12.92
N LEU A 17 22.51 -16.98 13.97
CA LEU A 17 22.99 -17.97 14.94
C LEU A 17 21.88 -18.54 15.85
N GLY A 18 20.88 -17.72 16.20
CA GLY A 18 19.68 -18.18 16.92
C GLY A 18 18.91 -19.28 16.18
N HIS A 19 18.82 -19.18 14.85
CA HIS A 19 18.16 -20.20 14.01
C HIS A 19 18.93 -21.53 14.01
N PHE A 20 20.27 -21.50 14.05
CA PHE A 20 21.08 -22.72 14.16
C PHE A 20 20.83 -23.46 15.47
N TYR A 21 20.70 -22.73 16.60
CA TYR A 21 20.33 -23.35 17.87
C TYR A 21 18.96 -24.05 17.79
N LEU A 22 18.02 -23.45 17.05
CA LEU A 22 16.71 -24.01 16.79
C LEU A 22 16.72 -25.18 15.79
N GLY A 23 17.87 -25.49 15.16
CA GLY A 23 18.00 -26.55 14.16
C GLY A 23 17.45 -26.14 12.79
N LEU A 24 17.21 -24.83 12.60
CA LEU A 24 16.72 -24.23 11.36
C LEU A 24 17.92 -23.71 10.57
N MET A 25 18.66 -24.63 9.94
CA MET A 25 19.93 -24.36 9.28
C MET A 25 19.73 -23.46 8.06
N ASN A 26 18.71 -23.73 7.25
CA ASN A 26 18.46 -22.97 6.03
C ASN A 26 18.10 -21.51 6.35
N ARG A 27 17.34 -21.28 7.43
CA ARG A 27 17.01 -19.92 7.89
C ARG A 27 18.24 -19.17 8.40
N GLY A 28 19.06 -19.81 9.22
CA GLY A 28 20.25 -19.17 9.77
C GLY A 28 21.25 -18.76 8.69
N ILE A 29 21.51 -19.63 7.71
CA ILE A 29 22.38 -19.33 6.57
C ILE A 29 21.81 -18.17 5.75
N ALA A 30 20.50 -18.14 5.51
CA ALA A 30 19.87 -17.05 4.76
C ALA A 30 20.06 -15.69 5.45
N PHE A 31 19.82 -15.59 6.76
CA PHE A 31 20.04 -14.34 7.48
C PHE A 31 21.52 -13.92 7.51
N MET A 32 22.44 -14.86 7.66
CA MET A 32 23.88 -14.57 7.58
C MET A 32 24.25 -14.05 6.18
N ALA A 33 23.81 -14.74 5.12
CA ALA A 33 24.08 -14.35 3.75
C ALA A 33 23.50 -12.96 3.43
N THR A 34 22.28 -12.65 3.87
CA THR A 34 21.69 -11.32 3.68
C THR A 34 22.44 -10.25 4.46
N PHE A 35 22.77 -10.49 5.73
CA PHE A 35 23.45 -9.50 6.57
C PHE A 35 24.88 -9.19 6.07
N PHE A 36 25.72 -10.23 5.94
CA PHE A 36 27.10 -10.06 5.50
C PHE A 36 27.20 -9.74 4.01
N GLY A 37 26.31 -10.29 3.19
CA GLY A 37 26.23 -9.97 1.76
C GLY A 37 25.86 -8.51 1.51
N TRP A 38 24.87 -7.97 2.23
CA TRP A 38 24.52 -6.55 2.13
C TRP A 38 25.65 -5.64 2.61
N MET A 39 26.28 -5.98 3.75
CA MET A 39 27.46 -5.24 4.25
C MET A 39 28.58 -5.21 3.21
N ALA A 40 28.95 -6.37 2.66
CA ALA A 40 30.00 -6.49 1.65
C ALA A 40 29.65 -5.72 0.37
N LEU A 41 28.40 -5.81 -0.09
CA LEU A 41 27.91 -5.11 -1.27
C LEU A 41 28.02 -3.59 -1.12
N VAL A 42 27.60 -3.04 0.03
CA VAL A 42 27.65 -1.60 0.30
C VAL A 42 29.09 -1.10 0.39
N ILE A 43 29.97 -1.83 1.09
CA ILE A 43 31.40 -1.47 1.19
C ILE A 43 32.05 -1.52 -0.20
N LEU A 44 31.81 -2.59 -0.96
CA LEU A 44 32.36 -2.75 -2.31
C LEU A 44 31.89 -1.63 -3.25
N ALA A 45 30.58 -1.33 -3.24
CA ALA A 45 30.02 -0.24 -4.05
C ALA A 45 30.62 1.11 -3.67
N SER A 46 30.79 1.39 -2.37
CA SER A 46 31.42 2.62 -1.88
C SER A 46 32.88 2.74 -2.34
N VAL A 47 33.64 1.65 -2.32
CA VAL A 47 35.05 1.63 -2.75
C VAL A 47 35.18 1.79 -4.26
N ILE A 48 34.37 1.07 -5.05
CA ILE A 48 34.44 1.11 -6.52
C ILE A 48 34.03 2.48 -7.07
N THR A 49 32.98 3.08 -6.50
CA THR A 49 32.44 4.35 -7.00
C THR A 49 33.13 5.57 -6.40
N GLY A 50 33.84 5.43 -5.27
CA GLY A 50 34.40 6.54 -4.51
C GLY A 50 33.35 7.44 -3.86
N PHE A 51 32.06 7.08 -3.91
CA PHE A 51 30.97 7.89 -3.37
C PHE A 51 30.56 7.43 -1.98
N ASN A 52 30.81 8.27 -0.97
CA ASN A 52 30.51 7.95 0.43
C ASN A 52 29.01 7.83 0.74
N GLY A 53 28.12 8.28 -0.15
CA GLY A 53 26.68 8.19 0.08
C GLY A 53 26.16 6.75 0.15
N PHE A 54 26.88 5.77 -0.42
CA PHE A 54 26.51 4.35 -0.28
C PHE A 54 26.56 3.87 1.18
N ILE A 55 27.40 4.47 2.02
CA ILE A 55 27.52 4.12 3.45
C ILE A 55 26.18 4.31 4.18
N ALA A 56 25.33 5.25 3.74
CA ALA A 56 24.00 5.45 4.31
C ALA A 56 23.12 4.19 4.22
N LEU A 57 23.33 3.32 3.21
CA LEU A 57 22.60 2.07 3.04
C LEU A 57 22.91 1.02 4.12
N LEU A 58 23.95 1.23 4.94
CA LEU A 58 24.22 0.39 6.10
C LEU A 58 23.13 0.48 7.18
N ILE A 59 22.25 1.49 7.11
CA ILE A 59 21.10 1.59 8.01
C ILE A 59 20.14 0.38 7.90
N LEU A 60 20.18 -0.39 6.81
CA LEU A 60 19.42 -1.63 6.68
C LEU A 60 19.96 -2.77 7.57
N LEU A 61 21.25 -2.77 7.94
CA LEU A 61 21.83 -3.85 8.77
C LEU A 61 21.13 -4.00 10.13
N PRO A 62 20.94 -2.93 10.94
CA PRO A 62 20.22 -3.06 12.21
C PRO A 62 18.77 -3.51 12.02
N LEU A 63 18.11 -3.15 10.91
CA LEU A 63 16.77 -3.64 10.59
C LEU A 63 16.77 -5.15 10.31
N ILE A 64 17.69 -5.63 9.46
CA ILE A 64 17.84 -7.06 9.13
C ILE A 64 18.18 -7.87 10.39
N TRP A 65 19.08 -7.35 11.23
CA TRP A 65 19.48 -7.97 12.48
C TRP A 65 18.31 -8.07 13.47
N LEU A 66 17.58 -6.99 13.69
CA LEU A 66 16.44 -6.96 14.62
C LEU A 66 15.33 -7.90 14.15
N TYR A 67 15.08 -7.95 12.84
CA TYR A 67 14.14 -8.91 12.26
C TYR A 67 14.60 -10.37 12.48
N SER A 68 15.88 -10.68 12.23
CA SER A 68 16.45 -12.02 12.49
C SER A 68 16.31 -12.42 13.96
N LEU A 69 16.54 -11.49 14.89
CA LEU A 69 16.35 -11.71 16.32
C LEU A 69 14.89 -12.01 16.67
N PHE A 70 13.96 -11.20 16.17
CA PHE A 70 12.53 -11.37 16.45
C PHE A 70 11.98 -12.67 15.84
N ASP A 71 12.41 -13.02 14.62
CA ASP A 71 12.05 -14.29 13.95
C ASP A 71 12.52 -15.50 14.79
N ALA A 72 13.77 -15.52 15.24
CA ALA A 72 14.29 -16.61 16.07
C ALA A 72 13.54 -16.76 17.40
N VAL A 73 13.21 -15.67 18.09
CA VAL A 73 12.46 -15.72 19.36
C VAL A 73 11.04 -16.26 19.14
N GLN A 74 10.36 -15.83 18.08
CA GLN A 74 9.03 -16.34 17.73
C GLN A 74 9.05 -17.83 17.36
N LEU A 75 10.01 -18.25 16.53
CA LEU A 75 10.20 -19.65 16.14
C LEU A 75 10.51 -20.54 17.33
N CYS A 76 11.30 -20.05 18.28
CA CYS A 76 11.54 -20.76 19.55
C CYS A 76 10.23 -20.97 20.32
N GLY A 77 9.35 -19.97 20.36
CA GLY A 77 8.01 -20.08 20.96
C GLY A 77 7.14 -21.15 20.29
N ARG A 78 7.13 -21.18 18.95
CA ARG A 78 6.37 -22.16 18.15
C ARG A 78 6.87 -23.59 18.31
N LEU A 79 8.19 -23.78 18.33
CA LEU A 79 8.81 -25.09 18.58
C LEU A 79 8.55 -25.59 20.01
N GLN A 80 8.47 -24.70 20.99
CA GLN A 80 8.10 -25.05 22.36
C GLN A 80 6.63 -25.46 22.49
N SER A 81 5.72 -24.89 21.69
CA SER A 81 4.31 -25.32 21.64
C SER A 81 4.09 -26.66 20.93
N GLY A 82 5.16 -27.33 20.47
CA GLY A 82 5.08 -28.63 19.79
C GLY A 82 4.70 -28.54 18.31
N GLU A 83 4.75 -27.35 17.72
CA GLU A 83 4.45 -27.15 16.30
C GLU A 83 5.62 -27.66 15.43
N THR A 84 5.32 -28.44 14.39
CA THR A 84 6.34 -28.93 13.44
C THR A 84 6.66 -27.83 12.43
N VAL A 85 7.75 -27.10 12.66
CA VAL A 85 8.21 -26.03 11.77
C VAL A 85 9.12 -26.62 10.68
N SER A 86 8.76 -26.42 9.42
CA SER A 86 9.62 -26.78 8.28
C SER A 86 10.84 -25.84 8.19
N ASP A 87 12.04 -26.40 7.97
CA ASP A 87 13.28 -25.62 7.78
C ASP A 87 13.41 -25.07 6.35
N SER A 88 12.44 -24.24 5.98
CA SER A 88 12.47 -23.46 4.75
C SER A 88 13.10 -22.10 5.05
N SER A 89 14.03 -21.65 4.19
CA SER A 89 14.56 -20.29 4.32
C SER A 89 13.43 -19.27 4.09
N PRO A 90 13.47 -18.08 4.70
CA PRO A 90 12.39 -17.10 4.51
C PRO A 90 12.24 -16.69 3.05
N LEU A 91 13.35 -16.63 2.30
CA LEU A 91 13.34 -16.41 0.86
C LEU A 91 12.81 -17.63 0.09
N ALA A 92 13.10 -18.85 0.52
CA ALA A 92 12.64 -20.07 -0.13
C ALA A 92 11.15 -20.32 0.10
N GLU A 93 10.64 -20.08 1.31
CA GLU A 93 9.21 -20.14 1.65
C GLU A 93 8.42 -19.08 0.88
N LEU A 94 9.01 -17.88 0.76
CA LEU A 94 8.52 -16.85 -0.11
C LEU A 94 8.56 -17.32 -1.58
N SER A 95 9.64 -18.00 -2.01
CA SER A 95 9.86 -18.58 -3.36
C SER A 95 8.93 -19.72 -3.75
N GLU A 96 8.62 -20.64 -2.83
CA GLU A 96 7.64 -21.71 -3.03
C GLU A 96 6.23 -21.13 -3.12
N SER A 97 5.97 -20.08 -2.34
CA SER A 97 4.78 -19.23 -2.53
C SER A 97 4.79 -18.47 -3.87
N LEU A 98 5.94 -18.35 -4.57
CA LEU A 98 6.03 -17.81 -5.95
C LEU A 98 5.76 -18.87 -7.03
N VAL A 99 6.04 -20.16 -6.75
CA VAL A 99 5.93 -21.25 -7.73
C VAL A 99 4.52 -21.84 -7.79
N ASN A 100 3.80 -21.89 -6.66
CA ASN A 100 2.55 -22.65 -6.56
C ASN A 100 1.24 -21.87 -6.79
N GLY A 101 1.23 -20.56 -7.07
CA GLY A 101 -0.02 -19.91 -7.48
C GLY A 101 -0.03 -18.38 -7.53
N TYR A 102 -0.42 -17.87 -8.71
CA TYR A 102 -0.81 -16.50 -9.07
C TYR A 102 0.17 -15.37 -8.72
N LYS A 103 0.92 -14.88 -9.74
CA LYS A 103 1.65 -13.60 -9.74
C LYS A 103 2.37 -13.33 -8.43
N SER A 104 3.45 -14.07 -8.23
CA SER A 104 4.48 -13.90 -7.21
C SER A 104 4.36 -12.65 -6.33
N ARG A 105 3.83 -12.87 -5.13
CA ARG A 105 3.60 -11.91 -4.05
C ARG A 105 4.81 -11.00 -3.77
N LEU A 106 6.03 -11.54 -3.84
CA LEU A 106 7.27 -10.76 -3.73
C LEU A 106 7.34 -9.67 -4.80
N TRP A 107 7.06 -9.99 -6.05
CA TRP A 107 7.15 -9.04 -7.14
C TRP A 107 6.07 -7.96 -7.00
N ALA A 108 4.88 -8.30 -6.49
CA ALA A 108 3.88 -7.30 -6.12
C ALA A 108 4.40 -6.32 -5.03
N LEU A 109 5.10 -6.84 -4.01
CA LEU A 109 5.69 -6.04 -2.93
C LEU A 109 6.92 -5.24 -3.36
N LEU A 110 7.75 -5.78 -4.27
CA LEU A 110 8.85 -5.02 -4.86
C LEU A 110 8.32 -3.90 -5.75
N PHE A 111 7.29 -4.17 -6.55
CA PHE A 111 6.66 -3.14 -7.35
C PHE A 111 5.88 -2.13 -6.51
N SER A 112 5.37 -2.47 -5.32
CA SER A 112 4.68 -1.49 -4.46
C SER A 112 5.60 -0.41 -3.87
N ILE A 113 6.93 -0.58 -3.96
CA ILE A 113 7.89 0.50 -3.70
C ILE A 113 7.65 1.67 -4.67
N ILE A 114 7.19 1.40 -5.89
CA ILE A 114 6.69 2.41 -6.80
C ILE A 114 5.19 2.58 -6.52
N PRO A 115 4.73 3.77 -6.09
CA PRO A 115 3.34 3.97 -5.71
C PRO A 115 2.42 3.57 -6.86
N GLY A 116 1.47 2.68 -6.59
CA GLY A 116 0.52 2.12 -7.56
C GLY A 116 1.02 1.00 -8.48
N ALA A 117 2.33 0.73 -8.60
CA ALA A 117 2.81 -0.32 -9.51
C ALA A 117 2.54 -1.74 -8.98
N GLY A 118 2.59 -1.92 -7.65
CA GLY A 118 2.22 -3.20 -7.02
C GLY A 118 0.76 -3.60 -7.28
N HIS A 119 -0.17 -2.64 -7.25
CA HIS A 119 -1.58 -2.86 -7.61
C HIS A 119 -1.74 -3.30 -9.07
N MET A 120 -1.08 -2.60 -10.00
CA MET A 120 -1.10 -2.97 -11.41
C MET A 120 -0.50 -4.35 -11.65
N TYR A 121 0.57 -4.69 -10.91
CA TYR A 121 1.15 -6.02 -10.96
C TYR A 121 0.14 -7.08 -10.52
N LEU A 122 -0.65 -6.84 -9.47
CA LEU A 122 -1.72 -7.75 -9.05
C LEU A 122 -2.93 -7.77 -10.01
N GLY A 123 -2.98 -6.85 -10.98
CA GLY A 123 -4.07 -6.73 -11.96
C GLY A 123 -5.10 -5.64 -11.64
N TRP A 124 -4.97 -4.96 -10.50
CA TRP A 124 -5.79 -3.80 -10.10
C TRP A 124 -5.32 -2.53 -10.83
N GLN A 125 -5.64 -2.44 -12.12
CA GLN A 125 -5.12 -1.38 -12.99
C GLN A 125 -5.65 0.00 -12.58
N GLN A 126 -6.93 0.13 -12.25
CA GLN A 126 -7.53 1.42 -11.94
C GLN A 126 -7.05 1.96 -10.60
N ARG A 127 -6.99 1.11 -9.58
CA ARG A 127 -6.45 1.49 -8.26
C ARG A 127 -4.99 1.89 -8.36
N GLY A 128 -4.19 1.08 -9.04
CA GLY A 128 -2.76 1.37 -9.23
C GLY A 128 -2.52 2.68 -9.95
N LEU A 129 -3.24 2.93 -11.05
CA LEU A 129 -3.14 4.20 -11.75
C LEU A 129 -3.64 5.38 -10.89
N GLY A 130 -4.68 5.18 -10.06
CA GLY A 130 -5.15 6.19 -9.12
C GLY A 130 -4.06 6.62 -8.14
N PHE A 131 -3.35 5.66 -7.54
CA PHE A 131 -2.22 5.94 -6.65
C PHE A 131 -1.05 6.60 -7.38
N MET A 132 -0.68 6.09 -8.57
CA MET A 132 0.36 6.71 -9.40
C MET A 132 0.01 8.16 -9.72
N SER A 133 -1.19 8.41 -10.25
CA SER A 133 -1.64 9.73 -10.66
C SER A 133 -1.66 10.70 -9.48
N THR A 134 -2.17 10.26 -8.33
CA THR A 134 -2.24 11.07 -7.11
C THR A 134 -0.84 11.43 -6.60
N PHE A 135 0.08 10.45 -6.58
CA PHE A 135 1.46 10.66 -6.14
C PHE A 135 2.21 11.64 -7.07
N PHE A 136 2.16 11.41 -8.38
CA PHE A 136 2.81 12.29 -9.36
C PHE A 136 2.17 13.68 -9.41
N LEU A 137 0.85 13.78 -9.28
CA LEU A 137 0.16 15.07 -9.19
C LEU A 137 0.58 15.83 -7.92
N ALA A 138 0.68 15.17 -6.77
CA ALA A 138 1.16 15.80 -5.54
C ALA A 138 2.61 16.31 -5.69
N MET A 139 3.50 15.54 -6.33
CA MET A 139 4.86 15.99 -6.64
C MET A 139 4.86 17.20 -7.59
N PHE A 140 4.06 17.16 -8.64
CA PHE A 140 3.92 18.28 -9.58
C PHE A 140 3.42 19.55 -8.88
N LEU A 141 2.37 19.43 -8.06
CA LEU A 141 1.82 20.57 -7.31
C LEU A 141 2.80 21.09 -6.27
N MET A 142 3.55 20.22 -5.59
CA MET A 142 4.62 20.61 -4.67
C MET A 142 5.63 21.52 -5.35
N GLU A 143 6.14 21.12 -6.52
CA GLU A 143 7.13 21.87 -7.29
C GLU A 143 6.53 23.17 -7.86
N TRP A 144 5.38 23.06 -8.54
CA TRP A 144 4.73 24.18 -9.21
C TRP A 144 4.26 25.26 -8.22
N LEU A 145 3.52 24.85 -7.18
CA LEU A 145 3.01 25.78 -6.17
C LEU A 145 4.07 26.10 -5.10
N ARG A 146 5.28 25.52 -5.17
CA ARG A 146 6.34 25.64 -4.14
C ARG A 146 5.77 25.49 -2.73
N LEU A 147 4.84 24.55 -2.56
CA LEU A 147 4.11 24.33 -1.32
C LEU A 147 4.74 23.19 -0.53
N SER A 148 5.36 23.52 0.61
CA SER A 148 5.97 22.53 1.50
C SER A 148 4.96 21.55 2.11
N LEU A 149 3.66 21.89 2.16
CA LEU A 149 2.62 21.00 2.70
C LEU A 149 2.52 19.68 1.92
N PHE A 150 2.70 19.70 0.59
CA PHE A 150 2.61 18.49 -0.24
C PHE A 150 3.76 17.52 0.02
N PHE A 151 4.90 18.00 0.52
CA PHE A 151 6.01 17.13 0.91
C PHE A 151 5.58 16.10 1.97
N PHE A 152 4.73 16.48 2.93
CA PHE A 152 4.20 15.56 3.94
C PHE A 152 3.17 14.58 3.38
N MET A 153 2.45 14.96 2.30
CA MET A 153 1.48 14.06 1.66
C MET A 153 2.17 12.93 0.89
N LEU A 154 3.36 13.15 0.33
CA LEU A 154 4.05 12.15 -0.49
C LEU A 154 4.36 10.85 0.28
N PRO A 155 5.01 10.87 1.47
CA PRO A 155 5.18 9.67 2.28
C PRO A 155 3.85 9.03 2.70
N VAL A 156 2.81 9.82 2.98
CA VAL A 156 1.50 9.31 3.41
C VAL A 156 0.83 8.53 2.27
N ILE A 157 0.78 9.11 1.06
CA ILE A 157 0.23 8.47 -0.14
C ILE A 157 1.04 7.20 -0.46
N TRP A 158 2.37 7.28 -0.37
CA TRP A 158 3.26 6.16 -0.64
C TRP A 158 3.05 5.01 0.35
N LEU A 159 3.06 5.30 1.66
CA LEU A 159 2.82 4.31 2.71
C LEU A 159 1.46 3.67 2.55
N TYR A 160 0.41 4.47 2.34
CA TYR A 160 -0.94 3.94 2.14
C TYR A 160 -0.99 3.00 0.93
N SER A 161 -0.43 3.40 -0.22
CA SER A 161 -0.33 2.52 -1.40
C SER A 161 0.45 1.24 -1.11
N PHE A 162 1.55 1.32 -0.36
CA PHE A 162 2.38 0.16 -0.02
C PHE A 162 1.64 -0.82 0.91
N PHE A 163 0.99 -0.30 1.95
CA PHE A 163 0.17 -1.08 2.88
C PHE A 163 -1.04 -1.71 2.20
N ASP A 164 -1.69 -1.01 1.26
CA ASP A 164 -2.82 -1.55 0.51
C ASP A 164 -2.39 -2.78 -0.31
N VAL A 165 -1.24 -2.73 -0.99
CA VAL A 165 -0.70 -3.91 -1.69
C VAL A 165 -0.38 -5.05 -0.72
N MET A 166 0.23 -4.76 0.44
CA MET A 166 0.49 -5.80 1.45
C MET A 166 -0.80 -6.50 1.90
N GLN A 167 -1.88 -5.74 2.09
CA GLN A 167 -3.18 -6.30 2.46
C GLN A 167 -3.80 -7.12 1.32
N LEU A 168 -3.73 -6.64 0.09
CA LEU A 168 -4.21 -7.38 -1.10
C LEU A 168 -3.48 -8.71 -1.26
N VAL A 169 -2.16 -8.71 -1.08
CA VAL A 169 -1.30 -9.90 -1.15
C VAL A 169 -1.56 -10.88 -0.01
N SER A 170 -1.74 -10.36 1.22
CA SER A 170 -1.96 -11.19 2.41
C SER A 170 -3.32 -11.86 2.41
N ASN A 171 -4.36 -11.14 1.96
CA ASN A 171 -5.74 -11.61 2.00
C ASN A 171 -6.17 -12.33 0.71
N ASP A 172 -5.25 -12.54 -0.24
CA ASP A 172 -5.48 -13.18 -1.54
C ASP A 172 -6.71 -12.60 -2.29
N ILE A 173 -6.87 -11.27 -2.22
CA ILE A 173 -8.05 -10.59 -2.75
C ILE A 173 -7.96 -10.60 -4.27
N SER A 174 -8.86 -11.36 -4.90
CA SER A 174 -8.98 -11.42 -6.35
C SER A 174 -9.55 -10.12 -6.94
N VAL A 175 -9.14 -9.83 -8.17
CA VAL A 175 -9.63 -8.66 -8.92
C VAL A 175 -11.12 -8.85 -9.19
N PRO A 176 -12.00 -7.92 -8.77
CA PRO A 176 -13.44 -8.03 -9.03
C PRO A 176 -13.69 -7.96 -10.53
N ALA A 177 -14.67 -8.72 -11.02
CA ALA A 177 -15.04 -8.75 -12.44
C ALA A 177 -15.49 -7.39 -13.01
N SER A 178 -15.73 -6.40 -12.14
CA SER A 178 -16.07 -5.02 -12.48
C SER A 178 -14.85 -4.08 -12.66
N GLU A 179 -13.61 -4.54 -12.44
CA GLU A 179 -12.42 -3.76 -12.82
C GLU A 179 -12.36 -3.64 -14.35
N GLY A 180 -12.90 -2.54 -14.86
CA GLY A 180 -12.82 -2.18 -16.27
C GLY A 180 -11.37 -1.90 -16.69
N SER A 181 -11.08 -2.08 -17.98
CA SER A 181 -9.76 -1.79 -18.53
C SER A 181 -9.41 -0.30 -18.38
N PHE A 182 -8.12 0.01 -18.25
CA PHE A 182 -7.65 1.39 -18.23
C PHE A 182 -8.21 2.23 -19.41
N SER A 183 -8.28 1.64 -20.61
CA SER A 183 -8.79 2.33 -21.80
C SER A 183 -10.26 2.72 -21.67
N THR A 184 -11.11 1.87 -21.08
CA THR A 184 -12.53 2.17 -20.90
C THR A 184 -12.73 3.28 -19.88
N TRP A 185 -11.96 3.26 -18.78
CA TRP A 185 -11.95 4.31 -17.78
C TRP A 185 -11.51 5.67 -18.37
N LEU A 186 -10.45 5.67 -19.18
CA LEU A 186 -9.92 6.89 -19.77
C LEU A 186 -10.90 7.48 -20.80
N LEU A 187 -11.55 6.64 -21.61
CA LEU A 187 -12.55 7.06 -22.59
C LEU A 187 -13.77 7.70 -21.93
N GLU A 188 -14.21 7.17 -20.80
CA GLU A 188 -15.31 7.75 -20.01
C GLU A 188 -14.94 9.12 -19.43
N ARG A 189 -13.67 9.30 -19.03
CA ARG A 189 -13.16 10.56 -18.43
C ARG A 189 -12.48 11.51 -19.41
N GLN A 190 -12.38 11.19 -20.70
CA GLN A 190 -11.49 11.84 -21.67
C GLN A 190 -11.68 13.36 -21.77
N ARG A 191 -12.92 13.86 -21.68
CA ARG A 191 -13.22 15.29 -21.77
C ARG A 191 -12.57 16.08 -20.64
N TRP A 192 -12.62 15.52 -19.42
CA TRP A 192 -12.03 16.14 -18.24
C TRP A 192 -10.50 16.04 -18.27
N VAL A 193 -9.96 14.89 -18.67
CA VAL A 193 -8.50 14.71 -18.80
C VAL A 193 -7.94 15.68 -19.84
N GLY A 194 -8.61 15.82 -20.99
CA GLY A 194 -8.24 16.78 -22.04
C GLY A 194 -8.30 18.23 -21.55
N LEU A 195 -9.35 18.62 -20.83
CA LEU A 195 -9.49 19.97 -20.27
C LEU A 195 -8.36 20.28 -19.28
N VAL A 196 -8.03 19.33 -18.39
CA VAL A 196 -6.92 19.47 -17.42
C VAL A 196 -5.59 19.65 -18.15
N LEU A 197 -5.34 18.87 -19.21
CA LEU A 197 -4.10 18.93 -19.96
C LEU A 197 -3.94 20.26 -20.72
N ILE A 198 -5.02 20.77 -21.30
CA ILE A 198 -5.04 22.10 -21.94
C ILE A 198 -4.76 23.19 -20.92
N GLY A 199 -5.44 23.15 -19.77
CA GLY A 199 -5.21 24.11 -18.68
C GLY A 199 -3.76 24.09 -18.17
N LEU A 200 -3.20 22.90 -17.99
CA LEU A 200 -1.80 22.71 -17.59
C LEU A 200 -0.82 23.29 -18.62
N GLY A 201 -1.08 23.08 -19.92
CA GLY A 201 -0.27 23.65 -21.00
C GLY A 201 -0.30 25.18 -21.02
N ILE A 202 -1.49 25.78 -20.84
CA ILE A 202 -1.63 27.25 -20.74
C ILE A 202 -0.87 27.79 -19.52
N LEU A 203 -0.94 27.11 -18.37
CA LEU A 203 -0.19 27.49 -17.17
C LEU A 203 1.32 27.48 -17.40
N ILE A 204 1.85 26.47 -18.09
CA ILE A 204 3.29 26.39 -18.43
C ILE A 204 3.71 27.54 -19.34
N ILE A 205 2.91 27.85 -20.36
CA ILE A 205 3.18 28.98 -21.25
C ILE A 205 3.16 30.28 -20.47
N PHE A 206 2.17 30.49 -19.60
CA PHE A 206 2.06 31.67 -18.77
C PHE A 206 3.26 31.82 -17.82
N ASP A 207 3.67 30.74 -17.15
CA ASP A 207 4.84 30.75 -16.27
C ASP A 207 6.12 31.14 -17.03
N ARG A 208 6.32 30.59 -18.23
CA ARG A 208 7.54 30.87 -18.98
C ARG A 208 7.53 32.21 -19.73
N MET A 209 6.37 32.68 -20.16
CA MET A 209 6.23 33.89 -20.97
C MET A 209 5.87 35.13 -20.18
N VAL A 210 5.14 35.03 -19.07
CA VAL A 210 4.62 36.20 -18.35
C VAL A 210 5.38 36.44 -17.06
N VAL A 211 5.66 35.39 -16.28
CA VAL A 211 6.33 35.52 -14.96
C VAL A 211 7.69 36.21 -15.01
N PRO A 212 8.57 36.03 -16.03
CA PRO A 212 9.85 36.74 -16.09
C PRO A 212 9.72 38.27 -16.15
N TYR A 213 8.57 38.79 -16.60
CA TYR A 213 8.30 40.22 -16.71
C TYR A 213 7.64 40.80 -15.46
N LEU A 214 7.26 39.97 -14.47
CA LEU A 214 6.69 40.42 -13.20
C LEU A 214 7.76 40.59 -12.13
N SER A 215 7.59 41.58 -11.26
CA SER A 215 8.43 41.75 -10.07
C SER A 215 8.25 40.58 -9.07
N TYR A 216 9.33 40.22 -8.36
CA TYR A 216 9.33 39.13 -7.38
C TYR A 216 8.29 39.31 -6.25
N GLU A 217 8.04 40.54 -5.80
CA GLU A 217 7.04 40.85 -4.78
C GLU A 217 5.62 40.53 -5.26
N LEU A 218 5.29 40.96 -6.48
CA LEU A 218 3.99 40.70 -7.09
C LEU A 218 3.77 39.19 -7.33
N ILE A 219 4.81 38.47 -7.74
CA ILE A 219 4.74 37.01 -7.93
C ILE A 219 4.42 36.30 -6.62
N ASN A 220 5.10 36.65 -5.52
CA ASN A 220 4.85 36.02 -4.22
C ASN A 220 3.48 36.38 -3.65
N PHE A 221 3.00 37.61 -3.86
CA PHE A 221 1.65 38.03 -3.47
C PHE A 221 0.58 37.23 -4.21
N ILE A 222 0.67 37.15 -5.55
CA ILE A 222 -0.27 36.38 -6.38
C ILE A 222 -0.22 34.89 -6.01
N LYS A 223 0.98 34.33 -5.86
CA LYS A 223 1.17 32.91 -5.53
C LYS A 223 0.55 32.57 -4.18
N THR A 224 0.85 33.34 -3.14
CA THR A 224 0.31 33.12 -1.79
C THR A 224 -1.20 33.35 -1.75
N GLY A 225 -1.70 34.38 -2.45
CA GLY A 225 -3.13 34.66 -2.56
C GLY A 225 -3.90 33.55 -3.27
N PHE A 226 -3.37 33.04 -4.38
CA PHE A 226 -3.98 31.94 -5.13
C PHE A 226 -4.04 30.66 -4.29
N ILE A 227 -2.95 30.33 -3.59
CA ILE A 227 -2.89 29.21 -2.65
C ILE A 227 -3.95 29.37 -1.56
N ALA A 228 -3.98 30.51 -0.89
CA ALA A 228 -4.94 30.78 0.19
C ALA A 228 -6.39 30.66 -0.31
N ALA A 229 -6.69 31.16 -1.51
CA ALA A 229 -8.00 31.03 -2.12
C ALA A 229 -8.39 29.56 -2.37
N ILE A 230 -7.45 28.72 -2.83
CA ILE A 230 -7.69 27.27 -2.99
C ILE A 230 -7.99 26.60 -1.64
N PHE A 231 -7.21 26.90 -0.60
CA PHE A 231 -7.42 26.29 0.72
C PHE A 231 -8.73 26.73 1.37
N ILE A 232 -9.06 28.02 1.28
CA ILE A 232 -10.32 28.56 1.82
C ILE A 232 -11.50 27.98 1.04
N GLY A 233 -11.44 27.99 -0.30
CA GLY A 233 -12.51 27.45 -1.13
C GLY A 233 -12.68 25.93 -0.97
N GLY A 234 -11.57 25.20 -0.93
CA GLY A 234 -11.56 23.75 -0.70
C GLY A 234 -12.08 23.38 0.68
N GLY A 235 -11.61 24.07 1.72
CA GLY A 235 -12.07 23.91 3.09
C GLY A 235 -13.56 24.25 3.26
N LEU A 236 -14.03 25.34 2.65
CA LEU A 236 -15.43 25.73 2.68
C LEU A 236 -16.32 24.73 1.94
N ARG A 237 -15.88 24.25 0.77
CA ARG A 237 -16.61 23.22 -0.01
C ARG A 237 -16.69 21.89 0.74
N LEU A 238 -15.64 21.52 1.47
CA LEU A 238 -15.63 20.31 2.30
C LEU A 238 -16.53 20.47 3.54
N ALA A 239 -16.47 21.64 4.20
CA ALA A 239 -17.29 21.97 5.36
C ALA A 239 -18.79 22.03 5.05
N LEU A 240 -19.16 22.43 3.83
CA LEU A 240 -20.55 22.49 3.37
C LEU A 240 -21.12 21.12 2.96
N GLY A 241 -20.31 20.06 2.95
CA GLY A 241 -20.75 18.67 2.78
C GLY A 241 -21.72 18.46 1.63
N SER A 242 -21.23 18.26 0.40
CA SER A 242 -22.10 17.80 -0.67
C SER A 242 -22.66 16.42 -0.29
N LYS A 243 -23.97 16.35 -0.03
CA LYS A 243 -24.69 15.08 0.13
C LYS A 243 -24.39 14.23 -1.09
N ILE A 244 -23.66 13.14 -0.88
CA ILE A 244 -23.52 12.10 -1.87
C ILE A 244 -24.86 11.39 -1.85
N ASP A 245 -25.69 11.65 -2.86
CA ASP A 245 -26.91 10.88 -3.09
C ASP A 245 -26.50 9.46 -3.46
N LEU A 246 -26.36 8.62 -2.43
CA LEU A 246 -26.28 7.18 -2.59
C LEU A 246 -27.63 6.73 -3.18
N PRO A 247 -27.66 5.95 -4.28
CA PRO A 247 -28.90 5.37 -4.76
C PRO A 247 -29.45 4.48 -3.64
N ALA A 248 -30.64 4.83 -3.16
CA ALA A 248 -31.35 4.08 -2.13
C ALA A 248 -31.46 2.62 -2.56
N THR A 249 -30.97 1.72 -1.71
CA THR A 249 -31.33 0.31 -1.75
C THR A 249 -32.84 0.24 -1.51
N GLU A 250 -33.62 -0.09 -2.53
CA GLU A 250 -35.02 -0.46 -2.36
C GLU A 250 -35.09 -1.76 -1.56
N GLU A 251 -35.43 -1.61 -0.28
CA GLU A 251 -35.92 -2.68 0.57
C GLU A 251 -37.25 -3.20 0.00
N LYS A 252 -37.30 -4.51 -0.21
CA LYS A 252 -38.51 -5.26 -0.53
C LYS A 252 -39.50 -5.16 0.64
N THR A 253 -40.68 -4.62 0.39
CA THR A 253 -41.93 -5.04 1.06
C THR A 253 -43.14 -4.64 0.22
N GLY A 254 -44.00 -5.60 -0.11
CA GLY A 254 -45.23 -5.34 -0.84
C GLY A 254 -45.87 -6.60 -1.41
N VAL A 255 -46.18 -7.55 -0.53
CA VAL A 255 -47.08 -8.67 -0.84
C VAL A 255 -48.47 -8.09 -1.11
N SER A 256 -48.99 -8.41 -2.29
CA SER A 256 -50.36 -8.11 -2.74
C SER A 256 -51.37 -8.72 -1.78
N SER A 257 -52.21 -7.88 -1.17
CA SER A 257 -53.55 -8.30 -0.73
C SER A 257 -54.48 -8.12 -1.91
N ASP A 258 -55.33 -9.11 -2.18
CA ASP A 258 -56.76 -8.89 -2.42
C ASP A 258 -57.51 -10.23 -2.41
N ASN A 259 -58.66 -10.20 -1.72
CA ASN A 259 -59.84 -11.10 -1.81
C ASN A 259 -59.69 -12.50 -1.17
N GLU A 260 -60.61 -13.03 -0.36
CA GLU A 260 -62.04 -12.77 -0.13
C GLU A 260 -62.48 -13.42 1.20
N LEU A 261 -63.30 -12.68 1.97
CA LEU A 261 -64.56 -13.09 2.63
C LEU A 261 -64.64 -14.36 3.52
N MET A 262 -64.76 -14.08 4.83
CA MET A 262 -65.88 -14.41 5.75
C MET A 262 -66.56 -15.78 5.70
N GLU A 263 -66.55 -16.45 6.87
CA GLU A 263 -67.51 -17.38 7.51
C GLU A 263 -66.72 -18.58 8.06
N GLY A 264 -66.72 -18.91 9.34
CA GLY A 264 -67.86 -19.13 10.20
C GLY A 264 -67.63 -20.48 10.90
N GLU A 265 -67.63 -20.47 12.23
CA GLU A 265 -67.91 -21.61 13.12
C GLU A 265 -67.22 -22.98 12.89
N ARG A 266 -66.33 -23.37 13.81
CA ARG A 266 -66.61 -24.49 14.74
C ARG A 266 -65.51 -24.69 15.78
N CYS A 267 -65.92 -24.61 17.05
CA CYS A 267 -65.35 -25.43 18.11
C CYS A 267 -65.38 -26.91 17.69
N ASN A 268 -64.31 -27.68 17.92
CA ASN A 268 -64.37 -28.83 18.83
C ASN A 268 -63.01 -29.46 19.19
N HIS A 269 -62.86 -29.69 20.49
CA HIS A 269 -62.28 -30.83 21.20
C HIS A 269 -60.98 -31.57 20.79
N ARG A 270 -60.10 -31.63 21.82
CA ARG A 270 -59.50 -32.80 22.49
C ARG A 270 -58.25 -33.49 21.93
N GLU A 271 -57.27 -33.51 22.86
CA GLU A 271 -56.44 -34.62 23.33
C GLU A 271 -55.45 -35.32 22.38
N ASN A 272 -54.19 -35.25 22.81
CA ASN A 272 -53.04 -36.13 22.55
C ASN A 272 -53.37 -37.65 22.59
N PRO A 273 -52.46 -38.53 22.14
CA PRO A 273 -51.05 -38.30 21.77
C PRO A 273 -50.67 -38.66 20.33
#